data_AF-A0A1H4P9A6-F1
#
_entry.id   AF-A0A1H4P9A6-F1
#
_cell.length_a   1.000
_cell.length_b   1.000
_cell.length_c   1.000
_cell.angle_alpha   90.00
_cell.angle_beta   90.00
_cell.angle_gamma   90.00
#
_symmetry.space_group_name_H-M   'P 1'
#
loop_
_entity.id
_entity.type
_entity.pdbx_description
1 polymer ?
#
loop_
_entity_poly.entity_id
_entity_poly.type
_entity_poly.pdbx_seq_one_letter_code
_entity_poly.pdbx_strand_id
1 'polypeptide(L)'
;MTADTPLEAAAGHHHAQAVLCRIQGRYEDALPAAEQALAAALRVPGRPGEGLLARVHSLRAGVLGLTGRLDEAHEAADLAPAPAEACGDPTLLGQVLSTLRENERRGGRLREAVATGQRALDLVEQSGDQAGAAFERANLAELWLLLQEFATARTLAEAAVVGAEQDDAWCLPYALAALALVRMRTGDARAAAVPLDRARSSPGLVDRQAGHEVRAARAELALRDGLPGHARRALEGHERAVPVLAAWAELQSGRPAPARRLAADEAARTARTGERIAEADARTVLALALFRLGDDTAAREALHQAETLAAALPYPAGTAHAAEVRRLMETEPHNP
;
A
#
# COMPACT_ATOMS: atom_id res chain seq x y z
N MET A 1 -13.99 30.08 13.19
CA MET A 1 -14.21 29.74 14.62
C MET A 1 -13.93 30.95 15.48
N THR A 2 -14.71 31.17 16.55
CA THR A 2 -14.48 32.23 17.54
C THR A 2 -13.79 31.65 18.79
N ALA A 3 -13.26 32.51 19.66
CA ALA A 3 -12.57 32.09 20.90
C ALA A 3 -13.45 31.26 21.86
N ASP A 4 -14.78 31.39 21.76
CA ASP A 4 -15.75 30.72 22.63
C ASP A 4 -16.23 29.36 22.08
N THR A 5 -15.66 28.88 20.97
CA THR A 5 -16.07 27.59 20.38
C THR A 5 -15.70 26.44 21.34
N PRO A 6 -16.63 25.53 21.70
CA PRO A 6 -16.32 24.38 22.53
C PRO A 6 -15.18 23.52 21.94
N LEU A 7 -14.28 23.04 22.79
CA LEU A 7 -13.06 22.32 22.35
C LEU A 7 -13.37 21.08 21.51
N GLU A 8 -14.40 20.31 21.87
CA GLU A 8 -14.84 19.15 21.08
C GLU A 8 -15.33 19.55 19.68
N ALA A 9 -16.11 20.63 19.58
CA ALA A 9 -16.60 21.14 18.30
C ALA A 9 -15.46 21.69 17.44
N ALA A 10 -14.49 22.37 18.06
CA ALA A 10 -13.26 22.83 17.42
C ALA A 10 -12.44 21.66 16.85
N ALA A 11 -12.21 20.61 17.67
CA ALA A 11 -11.49 19.42 17.26
C ALA A 11 -12.19 18.70 16.10
N GLY A 12 -13.51 18.49 16.22
CA GLY A 12 -14.32 17.86 15.18
C GLY A 12 -14.33 18.65 13.86
N HIS A 13 -14.43 19.98 13.94
CA HIS A 13 -14.39 20.85 12.75
C HIS A 13 -13.07 20.73 12.00
N HIS A 14 -11.95 20.89 12.70
CA HIS A 14 -10.63 20.81 12.10
C HIS A 14 -10.30 19.40 11.59
N HIS A 15 -10.76 18.36 12.30
CA HIS A 15 -10.64 16.98 11.84
C HIS A 15 -11.41 16.77 10.53
N ALA A 16 -12.67 17.23 10.45
CA ALA A 16 -13.47 17.13 9.23
C ALA A 16 -12.83 17.91 8.06
N GLN A 17 -12.29 19.11 8.33
CA GLN A 17 -11.55 19.88 7.33
C GLN A 17 -10.34 19.10 6.80
N ALA A 18 -9.55 18.49 7.68
CA ALA A 18 -8.40 17.68 7.30
C ALA A 18 -8.81 16.44 6.48
N VAL A 19 -9.92 15.78 6.85
CA VAL A 19 -10.49 14.66 6.07
C VAL A 19 -10.90 15.11 4.67
N LEU A 20 -11.58 16.26 4.53
CA LEU A 20 -11.99 16.80 3.23
C LEU A 20 -10.78 17.15 2.35
N CYS A 21 -9.76 17.80 2.92
CA CYS A 21 -8.51 18.07 2.22
C CYS A 21 -7.84 16.77 1.74
N ARG A 22 -7.78 15.74 2.59
CA ARG A 22 -7.22 14.42 2.24
C ARG A 22 -7.97 13.77 1.08
N ILE A 23 -9.31 13.72 1.13
CA ILE A 23 -10.14 13.11 0.08
C ILE A 23 -9.95 13.84 -1.26
N GLN A 24 -9.76 15.17 -1.23
CA GLN A 24 -9.51 15.96 -2.44
C GLN A 24 -8.07 15.80 -2.98
N GLY A 25 -7.16 15.18 -2.21
CA GLY A 25 -5.74 15.06 -2.52
C GLY A 25 -4.92 16.30 -2.15
N ARG A 26 -5.49 17.23 -1.37
CA ARG A 26 -4.79 18.42 -0.85
C ARG A 26 -4.09 18.08 0.46
N TYR A 27 -3.09 17.20 0.38
CA TYR A 27 -2.43 16.66 1.57
C TYR A 27 -1.65 17.73 2.36
N GLU A 28 -1.07 18.71 1.67
CA GLU A 28 -0.37 19.85 2.30
C GLU A 28 -1.32 20.72 3.14
N ASP A 29 -2.60 20.83 2.74
CA ASP A 29 -3.63 21.54 3.51
C ASP A 29 -4.21 20.69 4.65
N ALA A 30 -4.13 19.36 4.54
CA ALA A 30 -4.73 18.44 5.50
C ALA A 30 -3.96 18.40 6.82
N LEU A 31 -2.63 18.47 6.77
CA LEU A 31 -1.79 18.34 7.96
C LEU A 31 -1.94 19.53 8.93
N PRO A 32 -1.90 20.81 8.49
CA PRO A 32 -2.15 21.94 9.40
C PRO A 32 -3.54 21.88 10.04
N ALA A 33 -4.56 21.44 9.30
CA ALA A 33 -5.89 21.25 9.87
C ALA A 33 -5.90 20.11 10.92
N ALA A 34 -5.20 19.00 10.67
CA ALA A 34 -5.06 17.93 11.64
C ALA A 34 -4.30 18.37 12.91
N GLU A 35 -3.32 19.26 12.78
CA GLU A 35 -2.60 19.85 13.93
C GLU A 35 -3.50 20.74 14.78
N GLN A 36 -4.37 21.56 14.16
CA GLN A 36 -5.37 22.34 14.90
C GLN A 36 -6.38 21.42 15.62
N ALA A 37 -6.78 20.32 14.96
CA ALA A 37 -7.65 19.31 15.58
C ALA A 37 -6.97 18.66 16.79
N LEU A 38 -5.68 18.33 16.67
CA LEU A 38 -4.89 17.73 17.75
C LEU A 38 -4.78 18.67 18.95
N ALA A 39 -4.47 19.95 18.71
CA ALA A 39 -4.35 20.96 19.76
C ALA A 39 -5.65 21.15 20.55
N ALA A 40 -6.80 21.07 19.88
CA ALA A 40 -8.11 21.10 20.53
C ALA A 40 -8.41 19.79 21.28
N ALA A 41 -8.15 18.63 20.66
CA ALA A 41 -8.40 17.31 21.25
C ALA A 41 -7.62 17.07 22.55
N LEU A 42 -6.35 17.50 22.62
CA LEU A 42 -5.50 17.40 23.82
C LEU A 42 -6.07 18.12 25.05
N ARG A 43 -7.02 19.05 24.85
CA ARG A 43 -7.64 19.85 25.92
C ARG A 43 -9.02 19.34 26.30
N VAL A 44 -9.52 18.30 25.63
CA VAL A 44 -10.79 17.64 25.96
C VAL A 44 -10.50 16.49 26.94
N PRO A 45 -11.07 16.51 28.16
CA PRO A 45 -10.80 15.46 29.14
C PRO A 45 -11.64 14.19 28.90
N GLY A 46 -11.13 13.06 29.38
CA GLY A 46 -11.87 11.80 29.44
C GLY A 46 -12.10 11.14 28.08
N ARG A 47 -13.02 10.16 28.05
CA ARG A 47 -13.28 9.32 26.86
C ARG A 47 -13.55 10.09 25.56
N PRO A 48 -14.29 11.23 25.55
CA PRO A 48 -14.46 12.02 24.33
C PRO A 48 -13.14 12.54 23.77
N GLY A 49 -12.23 13.01 24.63
CA GLY A 49 -10.91 13.46 24.24
C GLY A 49 -10.06 12.33 23.66
N GLU A 50 -10.07 11.17 24.30
CA GLU A 50 -9.38 9.97 23.79
C GLU A 50 -9.87 9.59 22.39
N GLY A 51 -11.19 9.59 22.16
CA GLY A 51 -11.75 9.31 20.83
C GLY A 51 -11.30 10.33 19.77
N LEU A 52 -11.21 11.61 20.13
CA LEU A 52 -10.70 12.65 19.22
C LEU A 52 -9.22 12.48 18.93
N LEU A 53 -8.40 12.19 19.95
CA LEU A 53 -6.96 11.94 19.80
C LEU A 53 -6.70 10.78 18.83
N ALA A 54 -7.38 9.65 19.05
CA ALA A 54 -7.27 8.47 18.19
C ALA A 54 -7.59 8.80 16.72
N ARG A 55 -8.71 9.49 16.46
CA ARG A 55 -9.11 9.91 15.11
C ARG A 55 -8.09 10.84 14.45
N VAL A 56 -7.55 11.80 15.21
CA VAL A 56 -6.58 12.75 14.69
C VAL A 56 -5.23 12.09 14.40
N HIS A 57 -4.74 11.23 15.29
CA HIS A 57 -3.50 10.48 15.08
C HIS A 57 -3.59 9.54 13.86
N SER A 58 -4.68 8.78 13.72
CA SER A 58 -4.94 7.95 12.54
C SER A 58 -5.01 8.79 11.25
N LEU A 59 -5.69 9.94 11.26
CA LEU A 59 -5.74 10.84 10.10
C LEU A 59 -4.35 11.37 9.72
N ARG A 60 -3.56 11.81 10.72
CA ARG A 60 -2.18 12.28 10.51
C ARG A 60 -1.32 11.19 9.89
N ALA A 61 -1.38 9.97 10.43
CA ALA A 61 -0.66 8.81 9.88
C ALA A 61 -1.00 8.58 8.41
N GLY A 62 -2.28 8.60 8.04
CA GLY A 62 -2.71 8.48 6.64
C GLY A 62 -2.18 9.60 5.73
N VAL A 63 -2.27 10.86 6.16
CA VAL A 63 -1.81 12.03 5.38
C VAL A 63 -0.29 12.05 5.22
N LEU A 64 0.45 11.80 6.30
CA LEU A 64 1.91 11.71 6.29
C LEU A 64 2.38 10.56 5.40
N GLY A 65 1.69 9.41 5.49
CA GLY A 65 1.92 8.25 4.64
C GLY A 65 1.76 8.54 3.16
N LEU A 66 0.72 9.30 2.77
CA LEU A 66 0.46 9.68 1.37
C LEU A 66 1.42 10.77 0.83
N THR A 67 2.14 11.46 1.71
CA THR A 67 3.11 12.50 1.35
C THR A 67 4.56 12.03 1.46
N GLY A 68 4.79 10.74 1.75
CA GLY A 68 6.12 10.14 1.83
C GLY A 68 6.88 10.47 3.13
N ARG A 69 6.19 10.95 4.17
CA ARG A 69 6.79 11.24 5.48
C ARG A 69 6.59 10.04 6.42
N LEU A 70 7.14 8.87 6.07
CA LEU A 70 6.75 7.62 6.76
C LEU A 70 7.21 7.53 8.21
N ASP A 71 8.38 8.05 8.56
CA ASP A 71 8.83 8.01 9.96
C ASP A 71 7.81 8.73 10.87
N GLU A 72 7.37 9.92 10.45
CA GLU A 72 6.32 10.67 11.15
C GLU A 72 4.95 10.01 11.05
N ALA A 73 4.66 9.32 9.94
CA ALA A 73 3.44 8.55 9.78
C ALA A 73 3.38 7.36 10.75
N HIS A 74 4.51 6.68 10.97
CA HIS A 74 4.65 5.59 11.93
C HIS A 74 4.49 6.11 13.35
N GLU A 75 5.18 7.18 13.72
CA GLU A 75 4.99 7.82 15.03
C GLU A 75 3.52 8.19 15.26
N ALA A 76 2.86 8.80 14.27
CA ALA A 76 1.44 9.13 14.38
C ALA A 76 0.55 7.89 14.48
N ALA A 77 0.87 6.82 13.75
CA ALA A 77 0.13 5.56 13.79
C ALA A 77 0.27 4.87 15.16
N ASP A 78 1.47 4.85 15.73
CA ASP A 78 1.76 4.23 17.03
C ASP A 78 1.10 4.97 18.20
N LEU A 79 0.82 6.26 18.05
CA LEU A 79 0.11 7.07 19.04
C LEU A 79 -1.41 6.87 19.05
N ALA A 80 -1.99 6.26 18.01
CA ALA A 80 -3.44 6.13 17.85
C ALA A 80 -4.12 4.99 18.66
N PRO A 81 -3.51 3.79 18.85
CA PRO A 81 -4.17 2.66 19.50
C PRO A 81 -4.55 2.89 20.96
N ALA A 82 -3.63 3.41 21.78
CA ALA A 82 -3.89 3.63 23.21
C ALA A 82 -5.11 4.54 23.48
N PRO A 83 -5.26 5.72 22.84
CA PRO A 83 -6.47 6.52 23.00
C PRO A 83 -7.72 5.84 22.42
N ALA A 84 -7.58 5.05 21.35
CA ALA A 84 -8.72 4.30 20.79
C ALA A 84 -9.22 3.21 21.76
N GLU A 85 -8.32 2.52 22.45
CA GLU A 85 -8.67 1.56 23.50
C GLU A 85 -9.31 2.26 24.70
N ALA A 86 -8.74 3.39 25.15
CA ALA A 86 -9.23 4.15 26.30
C ALA A 86 -10.64 4.75 26.08
N CYS A 87 -10.97 5.13 24.84
CA CYS A 87 -12.31 5.64 24.53
C CYS A 87 -13.39 4.55 24.56
N GLY A 88 -13.01 3.28 24.31
CA GLY A 88 -13.89 2.12 24.37
C GLY A 88 -14.82 1.94 23.16
N ASP A 89 -14.54 2.61 22.03
CA ASP A 89 -15.26 2.42 20.76
C ASP A 89 -14.55 1.36 19.89
N PRO A 90 -15.10 0.13 19.77
CA PRO A 90 -14.46 -0.94 19.00
C PRO A 90 -14.39 -0.64 17.50
N THR A 91 -15.33 0.14 16.96
CA THR A 91 -15.33 0.54 15.55
C THR A 91 -14.16 1.49 15.28
N LEU A 92 -13.94 2.48 16.16
CA LEU A 92 -12.78 3.37 16.05
C LEU A 92 -11.46 2.61 16.21
N LEU A 93 -11.39 1.67 17.16
CA LEU A 93 -10.20 0.83 17.32
C LEU A 93 -9.89 0.03 16.05
N GLY A 94 -10.89 -0.57 15.41
CA GLY A 94 -10.71 -1.26 14.12
C GLY A 94 -10.15 -0.35 13.03
N GLN A 95 -10.68 0.87 12.89
CA GLN A 95 -10.19 1.86 11.92
C GLN A 95 -8.73 2.29 12.19
N VAL A 96 -8.39 2.49 13.46
CA VAL A 96 -7.04 2.83 13.91
C VAL A 96 -6.06 1.71 13.59
N LEU A 97 -6.42 0.46 13.90
CA LEU A 97 -5.59 -0.71 13.62
C LEU A 97 -5.42 -0.93 12.11
N SER A 98 -6.44 -0.69 11.29
CA SER A 98 -6.31 -0.73 9.83
C SER A 98 -5.27 0.29 9.31
N THR A 99 -5.25 1.48 9.89
CA THR A 99 -4.26 2.52 9.55
C THR A 99 -2.85 2.14 9.99
N LEU A 100 -2.73 1.57 11.20
CA LEU A 100 -1.46 1.08 11.72
C LEU A 100 -0.90 -0.06 10.86
N ARG A 101 -1.72 -1.05 10.52
CA ARG A 101 -1.37 -2.16 9.61
C ARG A 101 -0.76 -1.64 8.30
N GLU A 102 -1.39 -0.67 7.67
CA GLU A 102 -0.90 -0.12 6.40
C GLU A 102 0.45 0.58 6.57
N ASN A 103 0.66 1.27 7.69
CA ASN A 103 1.93 1.92 8.01
C ASN A 103 3.04 0.88 8.30
N GLU A 104 2.74 -0.15 9.10
CA GLU A 104 3.62 -1.30 9.35
C GLU A 104 4.02 -1.98 8.04
N ARG A 105 3.05 -2.21 7.14
CA ARG A 105 3.31 -2.77 5.80
C ARG A 105 4.29 -1.92 5.01
N ARG A 106 4.03 -0.61 4.88
CA ARG A 106 4.92 0.31 4.14
C ARG A 106 6.32 0.38 4.74
N GLY A 107 6.42 0.27 6.05
CA GLY A 107 7.70 0.20 6.79
C GLY A 107 8.41 -1.15 6.68
N GLY A 108 7.78 -2.17 6.10
CA GLY A 108 8.32 -3.53 6.00
C GLY A 108 8.19 -4.37 7.27
N ARG A 109 7.41 -3.94 8.26
CA ARG A 109 7.07 -4.73 9.46
C ARG A 109 5.94 -5.72 9.16
N LEU A 110 6.17 -6.61 8.20
CA LEU A 110 5.12 -7.45 7.59
C LEU A 110 4.38 -8.36 8.58
N ARG A 111 5.10 -8.96 9.54
CA ARG A 111 4.47 -9.85 10.54
C ARG A 111 3.65 -9.07 11.57
N GLU A 112 4.10 -7.88 11.96
CA GLU A 112 3.32 -6.97 12.80
C GLU A 112 2.06 -6.53 12.07
N ALA A 113 2.18 -6.13 10.80
CA ALA A 113 1.04 -5.79 9.95
C ALA A 113 0.01 -6.92 9.87
N VAL A 114 0.44 -8.18 9.75
CA VAL A 114 -0.47 -9.33 9.79
C VAL A 114 -1.20 -9.43 11.13
N ALA A 115 -0.49 -9.32 12.26
CA ALA A 115 -1.09 -9.41 13.59
C ALA A 115 -2.08 -8.25 13.85
N THR A 116 -1.68 -7.03 13.53
CA THR A 116 -2.52 -5.83 13.62
C THR A 116 -3.74 -5.93 12.72
N GLY A 117 -3.56 -6.41 11.49
CA GLY A 117 -4.66 -6.63 10.54
C GLY A 117 -5.64 -7.71 10.98
N GLN A 118 -5.16 -8.81 11.58
CA GLN A 118 -6.04 -9.83 12.15
C GLN A 118 -6.88 -9.26 13.29
N ARG A 119 -6.26 -8.45 14.18
CA ARG A 119 -6.99 -7.79 15.26
C ARG A 119 -8.04 -6.79 14.73
N ALA A 120 -7.73 -6.07 13.65
CA ALA A 120 -8.70 -5.21 12.98
C ALA A 120 -9.86 -6.01 12.37
N LEU A 121 -9.55 -7.13 11.70
CA LEU A 121 -10.52 -8.05 11.13
C LEU A 121 -11.47 -8.61 12.20
N ASP A 122 -10.94 -9.07 13.34
CA ASP A 122 -11.74 -9.63 14.43
C ASP A 122 -12.74 -8.59 14.98
N LEU A 123 -12.31 -7.33 15.13
CA LEU A 123 -13.18 -6.24 15.62
C LEU A 123 -14.30 -5.90 14.63
N VAL A 124 -13.99 -5.84 13.33
CA VAL A 124 -14.98 -5.49 12.31
C VAL A 124 -15.95 -6.64 12.02
N GLU A 125 -15.52 -7.89 12.18
CA GLU A 125 -16.42 -9.06 12.17
C GLU A 125 -17.40 -9.03 13.35
N GLN A 126 -16.92 -8.68 14.55
CA GLN A 126 -17.76 -8.56 15.75
C GLN A 126 -18.80 -7.44 15.64
N SER A 127 -18.51 -6.36 14.90
CA SER A 127 -19.46 -5.27 14.65
C SER A 127 -20.50 -5.60 13.58
N GLY A 128 -20.29 -6.68 12.80
CA GLY A 128 -21.15 -7.07 11.69
C GLY A 128 -20.92 -6.29 10.39
N ASP A 129 -19.90 -5.41 10.33
CA ASP A 129 -19.56 -4.65 9.13
C ASP A 129 -18.89 -5.55 8.07
N GLN A 130 -19.70 -6.09 7.16
CA GLN A 130 -19.24 -7.00 6.11
C GLN A 130 -18.28 -6.33 5.13
N ALA A 131 -18.50 -5.05 4.80
CA ALA A 131 -17.65 -4.31 3.87
C ALA A 131 -16.26 -4.05 4.48
N GLY A 132 -16.22 -3.66 5.75
CA GLY A 132 -14.96 -3.51 6.49
C GLY A 132 -14.22 -4.84 6.65
N ALA A 133 -14.94 -5.94 6.96
CA ALA A 133 -14.33 -7.26 7.04
C ALA A 133 -13.76 -7.73 5.68
N ALA A 134 -14.47 -7.47 4.57
CA ALA A 134 -13.96 -7.75 3.23
C ALA A 134 -12.70 -6.93 2.91
N PHE A 135 -12.67 -5.65 3.30
CA PHE A 135 -11.50 -4.79 3.11
C PHE A 135 -10.28 -5.30 3.88
N GLU A 136 -10.41 -5.66 5.16
CA GLU A 136 -9.28 -6.19 5.94
C GLU A 136 -8.81 -7.55 5.40
N ARG A 137 -9.71 -8.42 4.94
CA ARG A 137 -9.32 -9.68 4.29
C ARG A 137 -8.52 -9.47 3.01
N ALA A 138 -8.91 -8.49 2.16
CA ALA A 138 -8.15 -8.16 0.95
C ALA A 138 -6.73 -7.70 1.29
N ASN A 139 -6.60 -6.81 2.28
CA ASN A 139 -5.29 -6.32 2.74
C ASN A 139 -4.42 -7.42 3.37
N LEU A 140 -5.02 -8.31 4.18
CA LEU A 140 -4.31 -9.46 4.73
C LEU A 140 -3.87 -10.43 3.63
N ALA A 141 -4.68 -10.64 2.59
CA ALA A 141 -4.28 -11.47 1.45
C ALA A 141 -3.02 -10.94 0.78
N GLU A 142 -2.92 -9.62 0.56
CA GLU A 142 -1.71 -8.99 0.03
C GLU A 142 -0.50 -9.14 0.96
N LEU A 143 -0.67 -8.95 2.27
CA LEU A 143 0.40 -9.20 3.25
C LEU A 143 0.93 -10.64 3.18
N TRP A 144 0.02 -11.61 3.06
CA TRP A 144 0.40 -13.01 2.91
C TRP A 144 1.05 -13.31 1.55
N LEU A 145 0.74 -12.56 0.47
CA LEU A 145 1.49 -12.64 -0.79
C LEU A 145 2.93 -12.16 -0.64
N LEU A 146 3.16 -11.05 0.09
CA LEU A 146 4.50 -10.54 0.37
C LEU A 146 5.32 -11.54 1.20
N LEU A 147 4.63 -12.30 2.07
CA LEU A 147 5.20 -13.40 2.87
C LEU A 147 5.29 -14.74 2.13
N GLN A 148 4.83 -14.83 0.87
CA GLN A 148 4.78 -16.07 0.06
C GLN A 148 3.87 -17.18 0.62
N GLU A 149 2.93 -16.86 1.51
CA GLU A 149 1.95 -17.81 2.07
C GLU A 149 0.69 -17.86 1.20
N PHE A 150 0.84 -18.43 0.01
CA PHE A 150 -0.17 -18.32 -1.05
C PHE A 150 -1.50 -18.99 -0.74
N ALA A 151 -1.51 -20.07 0.04
CA ALA A 151 -2.74 -20.76 0.41
C ALA A 151 -3.63 -19.87 1.30
N THR A 152 -3.04 -19.26 2.32
CA THR A 152 -3.71 -18.31 3.22
C THR A 152 -4.17 -17.07 2.46
N ALA A 153 -3.30 -16.51 1.60
CA ALA A 153 -3.66 -15.37 0.76
C ALA A 153 -4.88 -15.64 -0.12
N ARG A 154 -4.96 -16.84 -0.71
CA ARG A 154 -6.10 -17.26 -1.53
C ARG A 154 -7.40 -17.34 -0.74
N THR A 155 -7.41 -18.03 0.39
CA THR A 155 -8.60 -18.14 1.22
C THR A 155 -9.13 -16.76 1.62
N LEU A 156 -8.23 -15.84 2.01
CA LEU A 156 -8.61 -14.48 2.38
C LEU A 156 -9.12 -13.66 1.19
N ALA A 157 -8.47 -13.71 0.03
CA ALA A 157 -8.91 -12.96 -1.15
C ALA A 157 -10.26 -13.46 -1.68
N GLU A 158 -10.50 -14.76 -1.68
CA GLU A 158 -11.80 -15.34 -2.06
C GLU A 158 -12.90 -14.90 -1.09
N ALA A 159 -12.64 -14.97 0.22
CA ALA A 159 -13.58 -14.50 1.24
C ALA A 159 -13.83 -12.98 1.16
N ALA A 160 -12.80 -12.19 0.83
CA ALA A 160 -12.93 -10.74 0.62
C ALA A 160 -13.88 -10.43 -0.53
N VAL A 161 -13.76 -11.13 -1.66
CA VAL A 161 -14.66 -10.94 -2.81
C VAL A 161 -16.09 -11.33 -2.44
N VAL A 162 -16.30 -12.48 -1.80
CA VAL A 162 -17.64 -12.91 -1.36
C VAL A 162 -18.29 -11.88 -0.43
N GLY A 163 -17.53 -11.34 0.53
CA GLY A 163 -18.04 -10.33 1.47
C GLY A 163 -18.33 -8.97 0.82
N ALA A 164 -17.53 -8.56 -0.18
CA ALA A 164 -17.73 -7.29 -0.86
C ALA A 164 -18.84 -7.34 -1.94
N GLU A 165 -19.13 -8.51 -2.50
CA GLU A 165 -20.11 -8.70 -3.57
C GLU A 165 -21.57 -8.59 -3.13
N GLN A 166 -21.87 -8.88 -1.86
CA GLN A 166 -23.27 -8.95 -1.41
C GLN A 166 -24.00 -7.60 -1.46
N ASP A 167 -23.27 -6.48 -1.40
CA ASP A 167 -23.83 -5.12 -1.37
C ASP A 167 -23.12 -4.13 -2.31
N ASP A 168 -22.41 -4.61 -3.34
CA ASP A 168 -21.53 -3.76 -4.20
C ASP A 168 -20.65 -2.82 -3.36
N ALA A 169 -20.02 -3.39 -2.32
CA ALA A 169 -19.32 -2.61 -1.32
C ALA A 169 -18.23 -1.74 -1.96
N TRP A 170 -17.97 -0.58 -1.36
CA TRP A 170 -16.91 0.35 -1.80
C TRP A 170 -15.54 -0.32 -1.93
N CYS A 171 -15.31 -1.40 -1.17
CA CYS A 171 -14.06 -2.15 -1.14
C CYS A 171 -13.95 -3.24 -2.23
N LEU A 172 -14.99 -3.50 -3.02
CA LEU A 172 -15.00 -4.55 -4.05
C LEU A 172 -13.83 -4.45 -5.04
N PRO A 173 -13.43 -3.27 -5.54
CA PRO A 173 -12.25 -3.18 -6.41
C PRO A 173 -10.96 -3.67 -5.75
N TYR A 174 -10.77 -3.41 -4.46
CA TYR A 174 -9.60 -3.90 -3.70
C TYR A 174 -9.62 -5.42 -3.60
N ALA A 175 -10.76 -6.00 -3.20
CA ALA A 175 -10.91 -7.45 -3.09
C ALA A 175 -10.65 -8.16 -4.42
N LEU A 176 -11.14 -7.60 -5.53
CA LEU A 176 -10.90 -8.13 -6.87
C LEU A 176 -9.44 -7.99 -7.32
N ALA A 177 -8.77 -6.88 -6.99
CA ALA A 177 -7.34 -6.70 -7.26
C ALA A 177 -6.50 -7.73 -6.48
N ALA A 178 -6.77 -7.89 -5.19
CA ALA A 178 -6.10 -8.89 -4.35
C ALA A 178 -6.30 -10.31 -4.88
N LEU A 179 -7.54 -10.69 -5.26
CA LEU A 179 -7.82 -11.99 -5.88
C LEU A 179 -7.05 -12.19 -7.19
N ALA A 180 -6.95 -11.16 -8.02
CA ALA A 180 -6.16 -11.22 -9.25
C ALA A 180 -4.68 -11.49 -8.96
N LEU A 181 -4.09 -10.74 -8.03
CA LEU A 181 -2.68 -10.90 -7.61
C LEU A 181 -2.41 -12.31 -7.06
N VAL A 182 -3.33 -12.85 -6.25
CA VAL A 182 -3.23 -14.23 -5.76
C VAL A 182 -3.28 -15.23 -6.90
N ARG A 183 -4.22 -15.09 -7.84
CA ARG A 183 -4.36 -16.01 -8.99
C ARG A 183 -3.09 -16.03 -9.84
N MET A 184 -2.45 -14.87 -10.02
CA MET A 184 -1.16 -14.76 -10.71
C MET A 184 -0.05 -15.56 -10.04
N ARG A 185 -0.09 -15.74 -8.71
CA ARG A 185 0.92 -16.47 -7.92
C ARG A 185 0.58 -17.94 -7.67
N THR A 186 -0.68 -18.33 -7.73
CA THR A 186 -1.15 -19.69 -7.41
C THR A 186 -1.37 -20.59 -8.63
N GLY A 187 -0.94 -20.15 -9.83
CA GLY A 187 -0.97 -20.95 -11.05
C GLY A 187 -2.25 -20.79 -11.90
N ASP A 188 -3.15 -19.89 -11.52
CA ASP A 188 -4.37 -19.57 -12.27
C ASP A 188 -4.30 -18.15 -12.89
N ALA A 189 -3.13 -17.80 -13.43
CA ALA A 189 -2.88 -16.47 -13.98
C ALA A 189 -3.86 -16.10 -15.11
N ARG A 190 -4.31 -17.10 -15.90
CA ARG A 190 -5.29 -16.89 -16.97
C ARG A 190 -6.65 -16.41 -16.44
N ALA A 191 -7.05 -16.81 -15.24
CA ALA A 191 -8.29 -16.34 -14.61
C ALA A 191 -8.13 -15.02 -13.84
N ALA A 192 -6.93 -14.43 -13.79
CA ALA A 192 -6.69 -13.15 -13.09
C ALA A 192 -7.25 -11.94 -13.87
N ALA A 193 -7.47 -12.04 -15.18
CA ALA A 193 -8.05 -10.96 -15.98
C ALA A 193 -9.51 -10.66 -15.59
N VAL A 194 -10.30 -11.71 -15.34
CA VAL A 194 -11.73 -11.61 -15.02
C VAL A 194 -12.03 -10.70 -13.81
N PRO A 195 -11.40 -10.89 -12.62
CA PRO A 195 -11.65 -9.99 -11.50
C PRO A 195 -11.20 -8.54 -11.79
N LEU A 196 -10.14 -8.33 -12.58
CA LEU A 196 -9.69 -6.97 -12.96
C LEU A 196 -10.64 -6.28 -13.95
N ASP A 197 -11.28 -7.03 -14.84
CA ASP A 197 -12.34 -6.50 -15.71
C ASP A 197 -13.55 -6.09 -14.87
N ARG A 198 -13.95 -6.93 -13.92
CA ARG A 198 -15.03 -6.61 -12.97
C ARG A 198 -14.71 -5.39 -12.12
N ALA A 199 -13.49 -5.29 -11.59
CA ALA A 199 -13.06 -4.15 -10.78
C ALA A 199 -13.12 -2.84 -11.56
N ARG A 200 -12.79 -2.87 -12.87
CA ARG A 200 -12.86 -1.70 -13.75
C ARG A 200 -14.29 -1.17 -13.95
N SER A 201 -15.27 -2.07 -13.90
CA SER A 201 -16.69 -1.74 -14.06
C SER A 201 -17.40 -1.48 -12.73
N SER A 202 -16.70 -1.61 -11.58
CA SER A 202 -17.30 -1.44 -10.26
C SER A 202 -17.59 0.04 -9.96
N PRO A 203 -18.76 0.37 -9.39
CA PRO A 203 -19.06 1.72 -8.89
C PRO A 203 -18.06 2.22 -7.85
N GLY A 204 -17.41 1.32 -7.10
CA GLY A 204 -16.40 1.67 -6.08
C GLY A 204 -15.10 2.24 -6.64
N LEU A 205 -14.86 2.15 -7.95
CA LEU A 205 -13.62 2.63 -8.60
C LEU A 205 -13.52 4.17 -8.68
N VAL A 206 -14.49 4.89 -8.13
CA VAL A 206 -14.40 6.36 -7.94
C VAL A 206 -13.26 6.73 -6.98
N ASP A 207 -12.90 5.80 -6.09
CA ASP A 207 -11.76 5.99 -5.19
C ASP A 207 -10.42 5.92 -5.94
N ARG A 208 -9.58 6.95 -5.74
CA ARG A 208 -8.29 7.08 -6.45
C ARG A 208 -7.33 5.95 -6.10
N GLN A 209 -7.35 5.49 -4.85
CA GLN A 209 -6.47 4.44 -4.36
C GLN A 209 -6.91 3.08 -4.91
N ALA A 210 -8.20 2.76 -4.89
CA ALA A 210 -8.74 1.58 -5.55
C ALA A 210 -8.35 1.52 -7.04
N GLY A 211 -8.46 2.66 -7.73
CA GLY A 211 -8.03 2.78 -9.13
C GLY A 211 -6.54 2.53 -9.32
N HIS A 212 -5.70 2.93 -8.36
CA HIS A 212 -4.26 2.66 -8.39
C HIS A 212 -3.97 1.15 -8.26
N GLU A 213 -4.56 0.47 -7.28
CA GLU A 213 -4.35 -0.97 -7.06
C GLU A 213 -4.78 -1.80 -8.28
N VAL A 214 -5.95 -1.48 -8.85
CA VAL A 214 -6.46 -2.18 -10.04
C VAL A 214 -5.56 -1.95 -11.27
N ARG A 215 -5.02 -0.74 -11.45
CA ARG A 215 -4.05 -0.44 -12.52
C ARG A 215 -2.74 -1.19 -12.32
N ALA A 216 -2.23 -1.22 -11.09
CA ALA A 216 -1.01 -1.95 -10.73
C ALA A 216 -1.15 -3.43 -11.05
N ALA A 217 -2.20 -4.09 -10.54
CA ALA A 217 -2.47 -5.50 -10.79
C ALA A 217 -2.64 -5.80 -12.29
N ARG A 218 -3.28 -4.92 -13.06
CA ARG A 218 -3.45 -5.08 -14.50
C ARG A 218 -2.13 -4.96 -15.27
N ALA A 219 -1.26 -4.03 -14.89
CA ALA A 219 0.06 -3.93 -15.48
C ALA A 219 0.91 -5.15 -15.15
N GLU A 220 0.84 -5.64 -13.91
CA GLU A 220 1.55 -6.84 -13.49
C GLU A 220 1.11 -8.08 -14.26
N LEU A 221 -0.21 -8.28 -14.44
CA LEU A 221 -0.73 -9.37 -15.26
C LEU A 221 -0.15 -9.34 -16.67
N ALA A 222 -0.17 -8.16 -17.30
CA ALA A 222 0.38 -7.98 -18.63
C ALA A 222 1.89 -8.28 -18.70
N LEU A 223 2.67 -7.93 -17.68
CA LEU A 223 4.09 -8.28 -17.60
C LEU A 223 4.31 -9.78 -17.46
N ARG A 224 3.46 -10.48 -16.70
CA ARG A 224 3.53 -11.93 -16.53
C ARG A 224 3.14 -12.68 -17.81
N ASP A 225 2.21 -12.13 -18.58
CA ASP A 225 1.80 -12.68 -19.88
C ASP A 225 2.77 -12.35 -21.02
N GLY A 226 3.89 -11.66 -20.75
CA GLY A 226 4.86 -11.26 -21.77
C GLY A 226 4.32 -10.19 -22.72
N LEU A 227 3.41 -9.34 -22.22
CA LEU A 227 2.70 -8.31 -22.97
C LEU A 227 3.07 -6.90 -22.47
N PRO A 228 4.35 -6.47 -22.55
CA PRO A 228 4.80 -5.21 -21.95
C PRO A 228 4.15 -3.96 -22.58
N GLY A 229 3.70 -4.05 -23.84
CA GLY A 229 2.90 -2.98 -24.46
C GLY A 229 1.52 -2.80 -23.83
N HIS A 230 0.89 -3.89 -23.35
CA HIS A 230 -0.35 -3.81 -22.57
C HIS A 230 -0.11 -3.23 -21.18
N ALA A 231 1.01 -3.61 -20.54
CA ALA A 231 1.41 -3.03 -19.26
C ALA A 231 1.60 -1.51 -19.40
N ARG A 232 2.36 -1.04 -20.40
CA ARG A 232 2.55 0.39 -20.66
C ARG A 232 1.25 1.14 -20.89
N ARG A 233 0.31 0.58 -21.68
CA ARG A 233 -1.02 1.19 -21.87
C ARG A 233 -1.83 1.26 -20.58
N ALA A 234 -1.76 0.24 -19.73
CA ALA A 234 -2.45 0.24 -18.44
C ALA A 234 -1.91 1.32 -17.48
N LEU A 235 -0.64 1.72 -17.67
CA LEU A 235 0.07 2.68 -16.83
C LEU A 235 0.18 4.08 -17.43
N GLU A 236 -0.37 4.31 -18.62
CA GLU A 236 -0.24 5.58 -19.34
C GLU A 236 -0.77 6.75 -18.49
N GLY A 237 0.09 7.77 -18.30
CA GLY A 237 -0.20 8.93 -17.46
C GLY A 237 -0.13 8.68 -15.95
N HIS A 238 0.24 7.46 -15.53
CA HIS A 238 0.32 7.02 -14.13
C HIS A 238 1.65 6.32 -13.82
N GLU A 239 2.66 6.46 -14.68
CA GLU A 239 3.92 5.73 -14.59
C GLU A 239 4.65 6.04 -13.27
N ARG A 240 4.56 7.29 -12.80
CA ARG A 240 5.14 7.73 -11.52
C ARG A 240 4.39 7.24 -10.30
N ALA A 241 3.16 6.74 -10.45
CA ALA A 241 2.37 6.19 -9.36
C ALA A 241 2.68 4.69 -9.11
N VAL A 242 3.22 4.00 -10.11
CA VAL A 242 3.64 2.58 -10.03
C VAL A 242 4.98 2.35 -10.75
N PRO A 243 6.04 3.06 -10.32
CA PRO A 243 7.30 3.19 -11.07
C PRO A 243 8.04 1.87 -11.24
N VAL A 244 7.94 0.93 -10.30
CA VAL A 244 8.56 -0.40 -10.42
C VAL A 244 7.95 -1.19 -11.59
N LEU A 245 6.62 -1.25 -11.68
CA LEU A 245 5.93 -1.93 -12.79
C LEU A 245 6.18 -1.22 -14.13
N ALA A 246 6.23 0.12 -14.13
CA ALA A 246 6.58 0.89 -15.31
C ALA A 246 8.02 0.58 -15.78
N ALA A 247 8.99 0.50 -14.85
CA ALA A 247 10.37 0.13 -15.16
C ALA A 247 10.47 -1.29 -15.73
N TRP A 248 9.74 -2.26 -15.16
CA TRP A 248 9.65 -3.61 -15.72
C TRP A 248 9.06 -3.64 -17.13
N ALA A 249 8.01 -2.84 -17.38
CA ALA A 249 7.41 -2.73 -18.71
C ALA A 249 8.38 -2.15 -19.75
N GLU A 250 9.21 -1.18 -19.37
CA GLU A 250 10.27 -0.67 -20.22
C GLU A 250 11.38 -1.72 -20.45
N LEU A 251 11.80 -2.47 -19.43
CA LEU A 251 12.80 -3.55 -19.58
C LEU A 251 12.33 -4.66 -20.51
N GLN A 252 11.12 -5.16 -20.32
CA GLN A 252 10.55 -6.19 -21.20
C GLN A 252 10.28 -5.67 -22.62
N SER A 253 10.17 -4.34 -22.79
CA SER A 253 10.10 -3.69 -24.11
C SER A 253 11.48 -3.49 -24.76
N GLY A 254 12.58 -3.95 -24.16
CA GLY A 254 13.93 -3.72 -24.66
C GLY A 254 14.42 -2.28 -24.48
N ARG A 255 13.89 -1.55 -23.49
CA ARG A 255 14.20 -0.13 -23.24
C ARG A 255 14.84 0.05 -21.85
N PRO A 256 16.10 -0.39 -21.65
CA PRO A 256 16.73 -0.36 -20.34
C PRO A 256 17.06 1.06 -19.85
N ALA A 257 17.34 2.02 -20.75
CA ALA A 257 17.63 3.40 -20.34
C ALA A 257 16.43 4.14 -19.68
N PRO A 258 15.20 4.09 -20.23
CA PRO A 258 14.01 4.55 -19.52
C PRO A 258 13.76 3.82 -18.20
N ALA A 259 13.91 2.49 -18.18
CA ALA A 259 13.73 1.69 -16.98
C ALA A 259 14.69 2.09 -15.86
N ARG A 260 15.98 2.27 -16.18
CA ARG A 260 17.00 2.74 -15.23
C ARG A 260 16.60 4.06 -14.57
N ARG A 261 16.08 5.02 -15.35
CA ARG A 261 15.65 6.32 -14.79
C ARG A 261 14.50 6.15 -13.80
N LEU A 262 13.43 5.46 -14.21
CA LEU A 262 12.26 5.23 -13.36
C LEU A 262 12.65 4.50 -12.06
N ALA A 263 13.46 3.44 -12.19
CA ALA A 263 13.90 2.63 -11.06
C ALA A 263 14.85 3.40 -10.12
N ALA A 264 15.79 4.19 -10.65
CA ALA A 264 16.70 5.00 -9.85
C ALA A 264 15.98 6.12 -9.11
N ASP A 265 15.07 6.83 -9.79
CA ASP A 265 14.26 7.88 -9.18
C ASP A 265 13.41 7.32 -8.03
N GLU A 266 12.83 6.14 -8.23
CA GLU A 266 12.04 5.45 -7.21
C GLU A 266 12.88 4.92 -6.06
N ALA A 267 14.01 4.28 -6.34
CA ALA A 267 14.94 3.78 -5.32
C ALA A 267 15.46 4.92 -4.43
N ALA A 268 15.71 6.10 -5.01
CA ALA A 268 16.11 7.29 -4.28
C ALA A 268 14.96 7.91 -3.47
N ARG A 269 13.74 7.94 -4.03
CA ARG A 269 12.53 8.43 -3.33
C ARG A 269 12.24 7.57 -2.11
N THR A 270 12.07 6.27 -2.32
CA THR A 270 11.72 5.27 -1.28
C THR A 270 12.76 5.20 -0.16
N ALA A 271 14.05 5.34 -0.47
CA ALA A 271 15.11 5.43 0.53
C ALA A 271 15.00 6.69 1.41
N ARG A 272 14.59 7.83 0.83
CA ARG A 272 14.37 9.07 1.60
C ARG A 272 13.07 9.03 2.41
N THR A 273 12.04 8.37 1.90
CA THR A 273 10.71 8.33 2.53
C THR A 273 10.56 7.18 3.53
N GLY A 274 11.48 6.21 3.56
CA GLY A 274 11.41 5.05 4.46
C GLY A 274 10.50 3.92 3.94
N GLU A 275 10.10 3.94 2.66
CA GLU A 275 9.27 2.90 2.03
C GLU A 275 10.09 1.65 1.70
N ARG A 276 10.48 0.89 2.72
CA ARG A 276 11.53 -0.14 2.61
C ARG A 276 11.20 -1.30 1.65
N ILE A 277 9.93 -1.69 1.54
CA ILE A 277 9.50 -2.73 0.58
C ILE A 277 9.69 -2.23 -0.86
N ALA A 278 9.16 -1.04 -1.16
CA ALA A 278 9.28 -0.43 -2.48
C ALA A 278 10.75 -0.10 -2.81
N GLU A 279 11.55 0.24 -1.80
CA GLU A 279 12.99 0.46 -1.92
C GLU A 279 13.72 -0.79 -2.44
N ALA A 280 13.40 -1.96 -1.88
CA ALA A 280 13.96 -3.24 -2.31
C ALA A 280 13.53 -3.57 -3.74
N ASP A 281 12.22 -3.50 -4.04
CA ASP A 281 11.70 -3.83 -5.37
C ASP A 281 12.21 -2.87 -6.47
N ALA A 282 12.36 -1.58 -6.16
CA ALA A 282 12.93 -0.58 -7.06
C ALA A 282 14.42 -0.84 -7.35
N ARG A 283 15.20 -1.23 -6.34
CA ARG A 283 16.61 -1.60 -6.51
C ARG A 283 16.77 -2.89 -7.32
N THR A 284 15.88 -3.86 -7.15
CA THR A 284 15.87 -5.09 -7.95
C THR A 284 15.71 -4.79 -9.44
N VAL A 285 14.73 -3.96 -9.82
CA VAL A 285 14.54 -3.60 -11.24
C VAL A 285 15.65 -2.66 -11.76
N LEU A 286 16.21 -1.80 -10.89
CA LEU A 286 17.36 -0.95 -11.23
C LEU A 286 18.59 -1.80 -11.57
N ALA A 287 18.87 -2.85 -10.80
CA ALA A 287 20.00 -3.74 -11.02
C ALA A 287 19.97 -4.35 -12.44
N LEU A 288 18.82 -4.91 -12.84
CA LEU A 288 18.68 -5.49 -14.18
C LEU A 288 18.79 -4.42 -15.27
N ALA A 289 18.27 -3.22 -15.04
CA ALA A 289 18.38 -2.12 -15.99
C ALA A 289 19.84 -1.65 -16.20
N LEU A 290 20.63 -1.59 -15.12
CA LEU A 290 22.05 -1.24 -15.17
C LEU A 290 22.86 -2.34 -15.86
N PHE A 291 22.58 -3.60 -15.55
CA PHE A 291 23.23 -4.75 -16.19
C PHE A 291 23.03 -4.74 -17.70
N ARG A 292 21.78 -4.55 -18.17
CA ARG A 292 21.46 -4.45 -19.61
C ARG A 292 22.00 -3.20 -20.29
N LEU A 293 22.58 -2.26 -19.55
CA LEU A 293 23.30 -1.08 -20.07
C LEU A 293 24.82 -1.25 -19.99
N GLY A 294 25.33 -2.40 -19.53
CA GLY A 294 26.76 -2.67 -19.40
C GLY A 294 27.42 -2.09 -18.13
N ASP A 295 26.65 -1.61 -17.16
CA ASP A 295 27.18 -1.09 -15.89
C ASP A 295 27.15 -2.16 -14.78
N ASP A 296 28.02 -3.16 -14.92
CA ASP A 296 28.06 -4.34 -14.04
C ASP A 296 28.39 -4.04 -12.57
N THR A 297 29.14 -2.99 -12.34
CA THR A 297 29.53 -2.62 -10.97
C THR A 297 28.33 -2.03 -10.26
N ALA A 298 27.65 -1.06 -10.88
CA ALA A 298 26.45 -0.47 -10.31
C ALA A 298 25.29 -1.48 -10.26
N ALA A 299 25.18 -2.39 -11.23
CA ALA A 299 24.16 -3.44 -11.23
C ALA A 299 24.31 -4.38 -10.02
N ARG A 300 25.52 -4.88 -9.75
CA ARG A 300 25.80 -5.74 -8.60
C ARG A 300 25.60 -5.02 -7.27
N GLU A 301 25.98 -3.74 -7.20
CA GLU A 301 25.73 -2.93 -6.01
C GLU A 301 24.23 -2.76 -5.74
N ALA A 302 23.45 -2.38 -6.76
CA ALA A 302 22.00 -2.23 -6.64
C ALA A 302 21.32 -3.54 -6.21
N LEU A 303 21.72 -4.67 -6.79
CA LEU A 303 21.19 -5.98 -6.43
C LEU A 303 21.54 -6.36 -4.98
N HIS A 304 22.79 -6.15 -4.58
CA HIS A 304 23.24 -6.43 -3.21
C HIS A 304 22.46 -5.62 -2.16
N GLN A 305 22.20 -4.34 -2.45
CA GLN A 305 21.36 -3.50 -1.59
C GLN A 305 19.92 -4.00 -1.51
N ALA A 306 19.32 -4.41 -2.64
CA ALA A 306 17.98 -4.99 -2.66
C ALA A 306 17.88 -6.26 -1.78
N GLU A 307 18.86 -7.14 -1.90
CA GLU A 307 18.93 -8.40 -1.14
C GLU A 307 19.13 -8.16 0.35
N THR A 308 20.01 -7.22 0.69
CA THR A 308 20.26 -6.83 2.09
C THR A 308 18.99 -6.27 2.73
N LEU A 309 18.27 -5.39 2.01
CA LEU A 309 17.00 -4.86 2.47
C LEU A 309 15.94 -5.96 2.63
N ALA A 310 15.75 -6.81 1.61
CA ALA A 310 14.75 -7.88 1.66
C ALA A 310 15.00 -8.86 2.83
N ALA A 311 16.27 -9.17 3.12
CA ALA A 311 16.65 -10.02 4.25
C ALA A 311 16.42 -9.32 5.61
N ALA A 312 16.70 -8.02 5.71
CA ALA A 312 16.51 -7.24 6.93
C ALA A 312 15.03 -6.99 7.28
N LEU A 313 14.16 -6.90 6.27
CA LEU A 313 12.70 -6.68 6.42
C LEU A 313 11.88 -7.96 6.63
N PRO A 314 12.52 -9.10 6.87
CA PRO A 314 12.06 -10.42 6.41
C PRO A 314 10.94 -10.38 5.36
N TYR A 315 11.31 -10.04 4.12
CA TYR A 315 10.42 -9.92 2.95
C TYR A 315 10.69 -11.04 1.92
N PRO A 316 10.01 -12.21 2.03
CA PRO A 316 10.23 -13.36 1.16
C PRO A 316 10.00 -13.08 -0.32
N ALA A 317 8.94 -12.35 -0.69
CA ALA A 317 8.70 -12.08 -2.11
C ALA A 317 9.81 -11.19 -2.72
N GLY A 318 10.30 -10.18 -2.00
CA GLY A 318 11.45 -9.37 -2.44
C GLY A 318 12.73 -10.19 -2.59
N THR A 319 12.95 -11.15 -1.67
CA THR A 319 14.06 -12.11 -1.78
C THR A 319 13.95 -12.95 -3.06
N ALA A 320 12.73 -13.42 -3.38
CA ALA A 320 12.48 -14.18 -4.60
C ALA A 320 12.68 -13.33 -5.88
N HIS A 321 12.20 -12.09 -5.89
CA HIS A 321 12.39 -11.15 -7.00
C HIS A 321 13.88 -10.86 -7.25
N ALA A 322 14.65 -10.58 -6.19
CA ALA A 322 16.08 -10.34 -6.30
C ALA A 322 16.83 -11.60 -6.80
N ALA A 323 16.46 -12.78 -6.30
CA ALA A 323 17.02 -14.04 -6.78
C ALA A 323 16.72 -14.32 -8.27
N GLU A 324 15.54 -13.91 -8.76
CA GLU A 324 15.21 -13.99 -10.19
C GLU A 324 16.08 -13.05 -11.02
N VAL A 325 16.25 -11.79 -10.60
CA VAL A 325 17.13 -10.84 -11.28
C VAL A 325 18.57 -11.32 -11.29
N ARG A 326 19.07 -11.88 -10.18
CA ARG A 326 20.41 -12.48 -10.14
C ARG A 326 20.58 -13.54 -11.23
N ARG A 327 19.62 -14.47 -11.36
CA ARG A 327 19.66 -15.51 -12.41
C ARG A 327 19.65 -14.90 -13.80
N LEU A 328 18.86 -13.85 -14.04
CA LEU A 328 18.85 -13.16 -15.33
C LEU A 328 20.21 -12.55 -15.64
N MET A 329 20.85 -11.88 -14.68
CA MET A 329 22.18 -11.29 -14.84
C MET A 329 23.28 -12.36 -15.08
N GLU A 330 23.10 -13.58 -14.57
CA GLU A 330 24.03 -14.71 -14.79
C GLU A 330 23.81 -15.42 -16.13
N THR A 331 22.59 -15.36 -16.69
CA THR A 331 22.20 -16.16 -17.88
C THR A 331 22.02 -15.35 -19.15
N GLU A 332 21.75 -14.04 -19.05
CA GLU A 332 21.65 -13.17 -20.21
C GLU A 332 23.05 -12.86 -20.79
N PRO A 333 23.22 -12.96 -22.12
CA PRO A 333 24.49 -12.60 -22.76
C PRO A 333 24.77 -11.10 -22.59
N HIS A 334 26.02 -10.76 -22.29
CA HIS A 334 26.50 -9.39 -22.28
C HIS A 334 26.35 -8.80 -23.69
N ASN A 335 25.45 -7.83 -23.85
CA ASN A 335 25.43 -7.00 -25.05
C ASN A 335 26.19 -5.71 -24.71
N PRO A 336 27.44 -5.55 -25.21
CA PRO A 336 28.26 -4.39 -24.93
C PRO A 336 27.72 -3.09 -25.54
#